data_AF-A0A9W9YIE6-F1
#
_entry.id   AF-A0A9W9YIE6-F1
#
_cell.length_a   1.000
_cell.length_b   1.000
_cell.length_c   1.000
_cell.angle_alpha   90.00
_cell.angle_beta   90.00
_cell.angle_gamma   90.00
#
_symmetry.space_group_name_H-M   'P 1'
#
loop_
_entity.id
_entity.type
_entity.pdbx_description
1 polymer ?
#
loop_
_entity_poly.entity_id
_entity_poly.type
_entity_poly.pdbx_seq_one_letter_code
_entity_poly.pdbx_strand_id
1 'polypeptide(L)'
;MATGGDQGGSIRIPAAACGIVGLKPTYGLVPYTGIMPIEFTLDHTGPMARTVYDTALMLEAMAGYDDGLDPRQPRDLKVKEYTALLTGKIENLKIGILKEGFGLESSEEDVDKMVEGSR
;
A
#
# COMPACT_ATOMS: atom_id res chain seq x y z
N MET A 1 -0.74 -10.14 11.15
CA MET A 1 -0.82 -9.73 9.74
C MET A 1 -2.22 -10.03 9.26
N ALA A 2 -2.76 -9.23 8.34
CA ALA A 2 -4.09 -9.39 7.78
C ALA A 2 -4.08 -8.97 6.30
N THR A 3 -5.00 -9.54 5.52
CA THR A 3 -5.27 -9.13 4.14
C THR A 3 -6.37 -8.08 4.15
N GLY A 4 -6.17 -6.96 3.44
CA GLY A 4 -7.21 -5.96 3.19
C GLY A 4 -7.52 -5.83 1.70
N GLY A 5 -8.67 -5.22 1.39
CA GLY A 5 -9.02 -4.72 0.07
C GLY A 5 -8.97 -3.19 0.04
N ASP A 6 -8.58 -2.58 -1.07
CA ASP A 6 -8.47 -1.12 -1.21
C ASP A 6 -8.89 -0.67 -2.61
N GLN A 7 -10.06 -0.03 -2.69
CA GLN A 7 -10.58 0.60 -3.90
C GLN A 7 -10.42 2.12 -3.87
N GLY A 8 -10.61 2.71 -2.68
CA GLY A 8 -10.53 4.16 -2.46
C GLY A 8 -9.74 4.54 -1.20
N GLY A 9 -9.03 3.59 -0.59
CA GLY A 9 -8.33 3.78 0.68
C GLY A 9 -8.60 2.72 1.73
N SER A 10 -9.38 1.68 1.44
CA SER A 10 -9.85 0.71 2.44
C SER A 10 -8.76 -0.16 3.11
N ILE A 11 -7.51 -0.14 2.64
CA ILE A 11 -6.34 -0.63 3.40
C ILE A 11 -5.72 0.50 4.24
N ARG A 12 -5.47 1.65 3.60
CA ARG A 12 -4.68 2.75 4.18
C ARG A 12 -5.42 3.53 5.26
N ILE A 13 -6.71 3.82 5.06
CA ILE A 13 -7.56 4.58 5.99
C ILE A 13 -7.70 3.86 7.33
N PRO A 14 -8.15 2.59 7.41
CA PRO A 14 -8.23 1.91 8.70
C PRO A 14 -6.84 1.67 9.32
N ALA A 15 -5.79 1.49 8.51
CA ALA A 15 -4.44 1.39 9.04
C ALA A 15 -3.99 2.69 9.74
N ALA A 16 -4.25 3.84 9.13
CA ALA A 16 -4.00 5.15 9.72
C ALA A 16 -4.81 5.36 11.01
N ALA A 17 -6.11 5.03 10.99
CA ALA A 17 -6.98 5.18 12.16
C ALA A 17 -6.61 4.25 13.33
N CYS A 18 -6.05 3.08 13.05
CA CYS A 18 -5.67 2.10 14.07
C CYS A 18 -4.19 2.13 14.45
N GLY A 19 -3.38 3.04 13.89
CA GLY A 19 -1.95 3.14 14.19
C GLY A 19 -1.15 1.92 13.77
N ILE A 20 -1.46 1.34 12.60
CA ILE A 20 -0.73 0.21 12.00
C ILE A 20 -0.28 0.55 10.58
N VAL A 21 0.51 -0.34 9.96
CA VAL A 21 0.98 -0.19 8.58
C VAL A 21 -0.01 -0.89 7.64
N GLY A 22 -0.55 -0.15 6.67
CA GLY A 22 -1.36 -0.69 5.58
C GLY A 22 -0.77 -0.30 4.23
N LEU A 23 -0.52 -1.28 3.37
CA LEU A 23 0.06 -1.06 2.06
C LEU A 23 -0.91 -1.45 0.95
N LYS A 24 -1.34 -0.47 0.16
CA LYS A 24 -1.97 -0.71 -1.15
C LYS A 24 -0.86 -0.94 -2.19
N PRO A 25 -0.68 -2.15 -2.74
CA PRO A 25 0.37 -2.41 -3.70
C PRO A 25 0.13 -1.71 -5.05
N THR A 26 1.10 -1.82 -5.97
CA THR A 26 0.89 -1.50 -7.38
C THR A 26 -0.28 -2.32 -7.92
N TYR A 27 -1.15 -1.71 -8.72
CA TYR A 27 -2.30 -2.39 -9.33
C TYR A 27 -1.86 -3.63 -10.10
N GLY A 28 -2.54 -4.76 -9.88
CA GLY A 28 -2.20 -6.06 -10.47
C GLY A 28 -0.98 -6.77 -9.87
N LEU A 29 -0.27 -6.19 -8.89
CA LEU A 29 0.89 -6.85 -8.27
C LEU A 29 0.50 -8.06 -7.42
N VAL A 30 -0.59 -7.94 -6.67
CA VAL A 30 -1.20 -9.04 -5.94
C VAL A 30 -2.47 -9.42 -6.70
N PRO A 31 -2.69 -10.70 -7.02
CA PRO A 31 -3.89 -11.15 -7.70
C PRO A 31 -5.12 -10.92 -6.81
N TYR A 32 -6.20 -10.45 -7.43
CA TYR A 32 -7.50 -10.25 -6.79
C TYR A 32 -8.42 -11.48 -6.92
N THR A 33 -7.88 -12.58 -7.47
CA THR A 33 -8.58 -13.86 -7.63
C THR A 33 -9.20 -14.34 -6.31
N GLY A 34 -10.50 -14.63 -6.33
CA GLY A 34 -11.25 -15.11 -5.18
C GLY A 34 -11.78 -14.01 -4.23
N ILE A 35 -11.47 -12.73 -4.49
CA ILE A 35 -11.98 -11.60 -3.70
C ILE A 35 -13.20 -11.00 -4.40
N MET A 36 -14.22 -10.62 -3.62
CA MET A 36 -15.43 -9.98 -4.17
C MET A 36 -15.05 -8.65 -4.87
N PRO A 37 -15.33 -8.49 -6.17
CA PRO A 37 -15.01 -7.28 -6.91
C PRO A 37 -15.96 -6.14 -6.55
N ILE A 38 -15.45 -4.91 -6.63
CA ILE A 38 -16.26 -3.69 -6.61
C ILE A 38 -16.15 -3.00 -7.96
N GLU A 39 -14.93 -2.65 -8.38
CA GLU A 39 -14.66 -2.03 -9.67
C GLU A 39 -13.30 -2.49 -10.18
N PHE A 40 -13.28 -3.10 -11.37
CA PHE A 40 -12.13 -3.85 -11.86
C PHE A 40 -10.84 -3.04 -11.89
N THR A 41 -10.92 -1.76 -12.29
CA THR A 41 -9.77 -0.87 -12.45
C THR A 41 -9.28 -0.24 -11.15
N LEU A 42 -10.07 -0.36 -10.07
CA LEU A 42 -9.76 0.18 -8.75
C LEU A 42 -9.44 -0.89 -7.71
N ASP A 43 -9.82 -2.15 -7.94
CA ASP A 43 -9.65 -3.25 -6.99
C ASP A 43 -8.16 -3.54 -6.71
N HIS A 44 -7.77 -3.41 -5.43
CA HIS A 44 -6.47 -3.88 -4.92
C HIS A 44 -6.69 -4.75 -3.69
N THR A 45 -5.78 -5.71 -3.48
CA THR A 45 -5.61 -6.36 -2.18
C THR A 45 -4.17 -6.23 -1.72
N GLY A 46 -3.95 -6.22 -0.41
CA GLY A 46 -2.63 -6.01 0.15
C GLY A 46 -2.53 -6.23 1.65
N PRO A 47 -1.31 -6.16 2.20
CA PRO A 47 -1.03 -6.49 3.58
C PRO A 47 -1.33 -5.33 4.56
N MET A 48 -1.78 -5.71 5.75
CA MET A 48 -1.90 -4.88 6.93
C MET A 48 -1.18 -5.54 8.11
N ALA A 49 -0.24 -4.83 8.74
CA ALA A 49 0.56 -5.38 9.84
C ALA A 49 1.05 -4.29 10.80
N ARG A 50 1.61 -4.70 11.95
CA ARG A 50 2.10 -3.77 12.98
C ARG A 50 3.42 -3.09 12.60
N THR A 51 4.17 -3.64 11.66
CA THR A 51 5.49 -3.12 11.28
C THR A 51 5.65 -3.10 9.77
N VAL A 52 6.53 -2.22 9.26
CA VAL A 52 6.87 -2.16 7.83
C VAL A 52 7.49 -3.48 7.35
N TYR A 53 8.31 -4.12 8.19
CA TYR A 53 8.92 -5.41 7.87
C TYR A 53 7.86 -6.51 7.68
N ASP A 54 6.90 -6.64 8.61
CA ASP A 54 5.82 -7.63 8.48
C ASP A 54 4.95 -7.37 7.24
N THR A 55 4.70 -6.10 6.91
CA THR A 55 3.99 -5.70 5.68
C THR A 55 4.77 -6.10 4.43
N ALA A 56 6.10 -5.91 4.41
CA ALA A 56 6.96 -6.32 3.29
C ALA A 56 7.04 -7.84 3.16
N LEU A 57 7.17 -8.56 4.28
CA LEU A 57 7.18 -10.02 4.32
C LEU A 57 5.87 -10.61 3.81
N MET A 58 4.73 -10.05 4.23
CA MET A 58 3.42 -10.50 3.74
C MET A 58 3.23 -10.14 2.26
N LEU A 59 3.68 -8.97 1.79
CA LEU A 59 3.64 -8.63 0.37
C LEU A 59 4.44 -9.63 -0.46
N GLU A 60 5.61 -10.04 0.00
CA GLU A 60 6.48 -11.01 -0.68
C GLU A 60 5.78 -12.36 -0.87
N ALA A 61 4.96 -12.78 0.10
CA ALA A 61 4.16 -14.00 0.00
C ALA A 61 2.89 -13.85 -0.86
N MET A 62 2.35 -12.63 -0.99
CA MET A 62 1.11 -12.35 -1.73
C MET A 62 1.35 -12.01 -3.20
N ALA A 63 2.42 -11.29 -3.51
CA ALA A 63 2.70 -10.77 -4.83
C ALA A 63 3.13 -11.89 -5.78
N GLY A 64 2.64 -11.86 -7.02
CA GLY A 64 2.98 -12.87 -8.01
C GLY A 64 1.92 -13.02 -9.08
N TYR A 65 2.32 -13.52 -10.24
CA TYR A 65 1.40 -13.84 -11.32
C TYR A 65 0.63 -15.11 -10.96
N ASP A 66 -0.69 -15.07 -11.09
CA ASP A 66 -1.57 -16.19 -10.74
C ASP A 66 -1.92 -17.11 -11.92
N ASP A 67 -0.98 -17.24 -12.86
CA ASP A 67 -1.16 -17.99 -14.11
C ASP A 67 -2.30 -17.44 -15.00
N GLY A 68 -2.67 -16.18 -14.82
CA GLY A 68 -3.60 -15.45 -15.69
C GLY A 68 -5.07 -15.61 -15.31
N LEU A 69 -5.35 -16.02 -14.07
CA LEU A 69 -6.70 -16.08 -13.52
C LEU A 69 -7.26 -14.67 -13.27
N ASP A 70 -6.41 -13.74 -12.84
CA ASP A 70 -6.80 -12.34 -12.66
C ASP A 70 -6.43 -11.47 -13.88
N PRO A 71 -7.42 -10.98 -14.66
CA PRO A 71 -7.16 -10.14 -15.83
C PRO A 71 -6.57 -8.76 -15.48
N ARG A 72 -6.50 -8.40 -14.18
CA ARG A 72 -5.88 -7.15 -13.71
C ARG A 72 -4.34 -7.20 -13.78
N GLN A 73 -3.75 -8.39 -13.81
CA GLN A 73 -2.30 -8.52 -13.72
C GLN A 73 -1.59 -8.30 -15.06
N PRO A 74 -0.48 -7.54 -15.09
CA PRO A 74 0.36 -7.44 -16.27
C PRO A 74 1.07 -8.78 -16.53
N ARG A 75 1.25 -9.14 -17.80
CA ARG A 75 1.89 -10.42 -18.20
C ARG A 75 3.37 -10.50 -17.85
N ASP A 76 4.04 -9.37 -17.76
CA ASP A 76 5.48 -9.26 -17.48
C ASP A 76 5.77 -8.91 -16.01
N LEU A 77 4.81 -9.18 -15.11
CA LEU A 77 4.91 -8.87 -13.68
C LEU A 77 6.25 -9.36 -13.08
N LYS A 78 6.93 -8.46 -12.37
CA LYS A 78 8.16 -8.77 -11.63
C LYS A 78 7.94 -8.55 -10.14
N VAL A 79 8.12 -9.62 -9.39
CA VAL A 79 8.17 -9.58 -7.92
C VAL A 79 9.62 -9.42 -7.47
N LYS A 80 9.80 -8.87 -6.27
CA LYS A 80 11.10 -8.67 -5.63
C LYS A 80 11.05 -9.27 -4.23
N GLU A 81 12.22 -9.58 -3.69
CA GLU A 81 12.37 -9.88 -2.26
C GLU A 81 12.27 -8.55 -1.48
N TYR A 82 11.05 -8.10 -1.20
CA TYR A 82 10.79 -6.79 -0.60
C TYR A 82 11.45 -6.64 0.76
N THR A 83 11.55 -7.73 1.52
CA THR A 83 12.24 -7.75 2.82
C THR A 83 13.73 -7.43 2.68
N ALA A 84 14.40 -7.95 1.65
CA ALA A 84 15.81 -7.67 1.35
C ALA A 84 16.07 -6.21 0.94
N LEU A 85 15.05 -5.50 0.45
CA LEU A 85 15.15 -4.09 0.07
C LEU A 85 15.05 -3.12 1.26
N LEU A 86 14.62 -3.58 2.44
CA LEU A 86 14.51 -2.78 3.66
C LEU A 86 15.89 -2.54 4.32
N THR A 87 16.79 -1.89 3.58
CA THR A 87 18.18 -1.67 4.01
C THR A 87 18.36 -0.55 5.05
N GLY A 88 17.32 0.26 5.29
CA GLY A 88 17.36 1.44 6.16
C GLY A 88 18.13 2.63 5.57
N LYS A 89 18.75 2.47 4.40
CA LYS A 89 19.49 3.52 3.70
C LYS A 89 18.54 4.39 2.88
N ILE A 90 18.51 5.67 3.20
CA ILE A 90 17.65 6.66 2.52
C ILE A 90 18.46 7.85 1.98
N GLU A 91 19.79 7.77 2.04
CA GLU A 91 20.68 8.82 1.57
C GLU A 91 20.46 9.07 0.08
N ASN A 92 20.40 10.35 -0.30
CA ASN A 92 20.16 10.80 -1.67
C ASN A 92 18.77 10.51 -2.25
N LEU A 93 17.81 10.02 -1.46
CA LEU A 93 16.42 9.99 -1.88
C LEU A 93 15.85 11.42 -1.93
N LYS A 94 15.15 11.73 -3.02
CA LYS A 94 14.39 12.98 -3.16
C LYS A 94 12.95 12.70 -2.74
N ILE A 95 12.52 13.33 -1.66
CA ILE A 95 11.14 13.22 -1.14
C ILE A 95 10.37 14.46 -1.61
N GLY A 96 9.29 14.24 -2.35
CA GLY A 96 8.38 15.31 -2.81
C GLY A 96 7.19 15.44 -1.86
N ILE A 97 6.90 16.66 -1.42
CA ILE A 97 5.72 16.97 -0.61
C ILE A 97 4.61 17.48 -1.56
N LEU A 98 3.49 16.76 -1.62
CA LEU A 98 2.31 17.16 -2.38
C LEU A 98 1.51 18.18 -1.58
N LYS A 99 1.60 19.46 -1.96
CA LYS A 99 1.00 20.57 -1.20
C LYS A 99 -0.52 20.48 -1.15
N GLU A 100 -1.12 19.95 -2.20
CA GLU A 100 -2.56 19.74 -2.35
C GLU A 100 -3.14 18.72 -1.35
N GLY A 101 -2.28 17.95 -0.66
CA GLY A 101 -2.68 17.00 0.38
C GLY A 101 -2.94 17.62 1.76
N PHE A 102 -2.70 18.92 1.94
CA PHE A 102 -2.77 19.62 3.24
C PHE A 102 -3.75 20.79 3.19
N GLY A 103 -4.24 21.22 4.36
CA GLY A 103 -5.09 22.42 4.47
C GLY A 103 -6.43 22.28 3.75
N LEU A 104 -6.96 21.06 3.67
CA LEU A 104 -8.29 20.81 3.12
C LEU A 104 -9.36 21.36 4.08
N GLU A 105 -10.49 21.81 3.56
CA GLU A 105 -11.59 22.35 4.40
C GLU A 105 -12.05 21.36 5.47
N SER A 106 -11.93 20.05 5.20
CA SER A 106 -12.30 18.96 6.10
C SER A 106 -11.11 18.34 6.85
N SER A 107 -9.91 18.93 6.85
CA SER A 107 -8.77 18.41 7.61
C SER A 107 -8.72 18.98 9.03
N GLU A 108 -8.10 18.24 9.94
CA GLU A 108 -7.73 18.74 11.26
C GLU A 108 -6.30 19.28 11.20
N GLU A 109 -6.10 20.51 11.69
CA GLU A 109 -4.82 21.23 11.54
C GLU A 109 -3.66 20.53 12.25
N ASP A 110 -3.92 19.84 13.36
CA ASP A 110 -2.91 19.09 14.11
C ASP A 110 -2.40 17.86 13.35
N VAL A 111 -3.28 17.18 12.59
CA VAL A 111 -2.91 16.07 11.70
C VAL A 111 -1.96 16.56 10.60
N ASP A 112 -2.32 17.67 9.94
CA ASP A 112 -1.51 18.27 8.88
C ASP A 112 -0.12 18.66 9.43
N LYS A 113 -0.09 19.37 10.57
CA LYS A 113 1.16 19.78 11.25
C LYS A 113 2.03 18.61 11.67
N MET A 114 1.43 17.53 12.16
CA MET A 114 2.17 16.33 12.57
C MET A 114 2.85 15.68 11.36
N VAL A 115 2.14 15.53 10.24
CA VAL A 115 2.73 14.94 9.02
C VAL A 115 3.82 15.83 8.43
N GLU A 116 3.59 17.15 8.35
CA GLU A 116 4.63 18.11 7.90
C GLU A 116 5.86 18.15 8.82
N GLY A 117 5.64 17.97 10.12
CA GLY A 117 6.70 17.92 11.14
C GLY A 117 7.53 16.65 11.13
N SER A 118 7.09 15.59 10.42
CA SER A 118 7.78 14.30 10.31
C SER A 118 8.93 14.29 9.29
N ARG A 119 9.33 15.47 8.81
CA ARG A 119 10.43 15.69 7.87
C ARG A 119 11.82 15.54 8.49
#